data_AF-A0A0N1MQV9-F1
#
_entry.id   AF-A0A0N1MQV9-F1
#
_cell.length_a   1.000
_cell.length_b   1.000
_cell.length_c   1.000
_cell.angle_alpha   90.00
_cell.angle_beta   90.00
_cell.angle_gamma   90.00
#
_symmetry.space_group_name_H-M   'P 1'
#
loop_
_entity.id
_entity.type
_entity.pdbx_description
1 polymer ?
#
loop_
_entity_poly.entity_id
_entity_poly.type
_entity_poly.pdbx_seq_one_letter_code
_entity_poly.pdbx_strand_id
1 'polypeptide(L)'
;MTEITRVPLQPIAKGSLTKIWLGVAAVALAAGGVAYAALPPQVHVKTLTAGSGESPTIADVVLINYKGTLPDGNVFDQAQQVPMALNEVIPGFTKALVKMQRGGKYEVEIPAKLAYGDKAVGKIPANTDLNFEIELLDFKSRAEIEQQQRLMQQLQQMQGGAPGGAVPGGAIPGGAIPDGAVPGAEGPAH
;
A
#
# COMPACT_ATOMS: atom_id res chain seq x y z
N MET A 1 7.00 49.78 -66.84
CA MET A 1 6.86 50.41 -65.51
C MET A 1 5.56 49.88 -64.92
N THR A 2 5.60 49.03 -63.89
CA THR A 2 4.40 48.46 -63.24
C THR A 2 4.13 49.19 -61.94
N GLU A 3 3.06 49.97 -61.90
CA GLU A 3 2.64 50.73 -60.73
C GLU A 3 1.84 49.82 -59.79
N ILE A 4 2.39 49.55 -58.61
CA ILE A 4 1.75 48.71 -57.59
C ILE A 4 0.69 49.57 -56.90
N THR A 5 -0.57 49.28 -57.18
CA THR A 5 -1.73 49.91 -56.51
C THR A 5 -1.73 49.56 -55.03
N ARG A 6 -1.40 50.51 -54.16
CA ARG A 6 -1.49 50.35 -52.69
C ARG A 6 -2.88 50.81 -52.21
N VAL A 7 -3.68 49.85 -51.73
CA VAL A 7 -4.94 50.11 -51.04
C VAL A 7 -4.66 50.87 -49.73
N PRO A 8 -5.35 51.98 -49.42
CA PRO A 8 -5.15 52.71 -48.17
C PRO A 8 -5.70 51.90 -46.99
N LEU A 9 -4.81 51.42 -46.13
CA LEU A 9 -5.19 50.84 -44.84
C LEU A 9 -5.71 51.97 -43.93
N GLN A 10 -6.96 51.88 -43.48
CA GLN A 10 -7.50 52.81 -42.49
C GLN A 10 -6.78 52.63 -41.15
N PRO A 11 -6.29 53.70 -40.50
CA PRO A 11 -5.57 53.60 -39.24
C PRO A 11 -6.49 53.10 -38.13
N ILE A 12 -6.09 52.01 -37.47
CA ILE A 12 -6.82 51.48 -36.31
C ILE A 12 -6.69 52.50 -35.17
N ALA A 13 -7.84 52.95 -34.63
CA ALA A 13 -7.86 53.88 -33.51
C ALA A 13 -7.12 53.31 -32.29
N LYS A 14 -6.24 54.12 -31.67
CA LYS A 14 -5.33 53.74 -30.58
C LYS A 14 -6.03 53.10 -29.36
N GLY A 15 -7.33 53.34 -29.15
CA GLY A 15 -8.15 52.75 -28.09
C GLY A 15 -8.83 51.41 -28.43
N SER A 16 -8.84 50.99 -29.70
CA SER A 16 -9.38 49.69 -30.13
C SER A 16 -8.45 48.55 -29.74
N LEU A 17 -7.14 48.79 -29.80
CA LEU A 17 -6.12 47.79 -29.47
C LEU A 17 -6.15 47.39 -27.98
N THR A 18 -6.35 48.34 -27.07
CA THR A 18 -6.47 48.05 -25.63
C THR A 18 -7.71 47.21 -25.30
N LYS A 19 -8.82 47.43 -26.01
CA LYS A 19 -10.05 46.62 -25.85
C LYS A 19 -9.86 45.20 -26.38
N ILE A 20 -9.13 45.03 -27.48
CA ILE A 20 -8.75 43.71 -27.99
C ILE A 20 -7.88 42.97 -26.97
N TRP A 21 -6.86 43.63 -26.40
CA TRP A 21 -6.01 43.02 -25.37
C TRP A 21 -6.77 42.68 -24.08
N LEU A 22 -7.71 43.52 -23.63
CA LEU A 22 -8.58 43.22 -22.50
C LEU A 22 -9.52 42.03 -22.79
N GLY A 23 -10.08 41.96 -24.01
CA GLY A 23 -10.89 40.82 -24.44
C GLY A 23 -10.07 39.52 -24.46
N VAL A 24 -8.86 39.55 -25.00
CA VAL A 24 -7.93 38.40 -25.02
C VAL A 24 -7.56 37.99 -23.59
N ALA A 25 -7.27 38.93 -22.70
CA ALA A 25 -6.96 38.64 -21.30
C ALA A 25 -8.16 38.01 -20.57
N ALA A 26 -9.38 38.49 -20.80
CA ALA A 26 -10.59 37.91 -20.24
C ALA A 26 -10.83 36.46 -20.72
N VAL A 27 -10.62 36.21 -22.02
CA VAL A 27 -10.71 34.84 -22.58
C VAL A 27 -9.63 33.94 -22.00
N ALA A 28 -8.39 34.43 -21.84
CA ALA A 28 -7.30 33.66 -21.24
C ALA A 28 -7.59 33.30 -19.77
N LEU A 29 -8.15 34.23 -19.00
CA LEU A 29 -8.57 33.96 -17.61
C LEU A 29 -9.70 32.95 -17.53
N ALA A 30 -10.71 33.06 -18.39
CA ALA A 30 -11.82 32.09 -18.44
C ALA A 30 -11.32 30.69 -18.84
N ALA A 31 -10.47 30.59 -19.85
CA ALA A 31 -9.86 29.33 -20.27
C ALA A 31 -8.97 28.74 -19.17
N GLY A 32 -8.20 29.57 -18.47
CA GLY A 32 -7.40 29.16 -17.32
C GLY A 32 -8.25 28.62 -16.16
N GLY A 33 -9.38 29.26 -15.86
CA GLY A 33 -10.32 28.80 -14.83
C GLY A 33 -10.96 27.46 -15.16
N VAL A 34 -11.40 27.26 -16.40
CA VAL A 34 -11.97 25.98 -16.87
C VAL A 34 -10.92 24.86 -16.82
N ALA A 35 -9.70 25.14 -17.25
CA ALA A 35 -8.60 24.17 -17.21
C ALA A 35 -8.24 23.76 -15.77
N TYR A 36 -8.23 24.71 -14.83
CA TYR A 36 -7.96 24.43 -13.42
C TYR A 36 -9.03 23.54 -12.79
N ALA A 37 -10.32 23.81 -13.06
CA ALA A 37 -11.43 23.00 -12.55
C ALA A 37 -11.45 21.56 -13.11
N ALA A 38 -10.84 21.34 -14.29
CA ALA A 38 -10.77 20.04 -14.94
C ALA A 38 -9.55 19.20 -14.51
N LEU A 39 -8.71 19.68 -13.59
CA LEU A 39 -7.55 18.92 -13.13
C LEU A 39 -7.99 17.64 -12.42
N PRO A 40 -7.37 16.49 -12.74
CA PRO A 40 -7.68 15.25 -12.05
C PRO A 40 -7.30 15.35 -10.56
N PRO A 41 -8.00 14.64 -9.67
CA PRO A 41 -7.58 14.54 -8.27
C PRO A 41 -6.16 13.97 -8.21
N GLN A 42 -5.30 14.64 -7.43
CA GLN A 42 -3.88 14.32 -7.31
C GLN A 42 -3.56 13.96 -5.86
N VAL A 43 -2.65 13.01 -5.69
CA VAL A 43 -2.09 12.65 -4.38
C VAL A 43 -0.90 13.56 -4.12
N HIS A 44 -0.89 14.21 -2.95
CA HIS A 44 0.25 15.00 -2.51
C HIS A 44 1.15 14.14 -1.63
N VAL A 45 2.44 14.11 -1.94
CA VAL A 45 3.46 13.35 -1.19
C VAL A 45 4.53 14.33 -0.76
N LYS A 46 4.70 14.46 0.55
CA LYS A 46 5.70 15.32 1.18
C LYS A 46 6.73 14.45 1.87
N THR A 47 7.99 14.60 1.46
CA THR A 47 9.10 13.87 2.06
C THR A 47 9.43 14.44 3.44
N LEU A 48 9.33 13.63 4.48
CA LEU A 48 9.80 13.97 5.83
C LEU A 48 11.24 13.50 6.03
N THR A 49 11.56 12.30 5.56
CA THR A 49 12.90 11.73 5.56
C THR A 49 13.12 11.05 4.23
N ALA A 50 14.14 11.48 3.49
CA ALA A 50 14.46 10.85 2.22
C ALA A 50 14.96 9.42 2.47
N GLY A 51 14.39 8.46 1.74
CA GLY A 51 14.94 7.12 1.66
C GLY A 51 16.16 7.07 0.74
N SER A 52 16.65 5.85 0.51
CA SER A 52 17.70 5.58 -0.46
C SER A 52 17.41 4.30 -1.22
N GLY A 53 17.83 4.26 -2.48
CA GLY A 53 17.62 3.10 -3.35
C GLY A 53 16.37 3.19 -4.20
N GLU A 54 15.88 2.02 -4.62
CA GLU A 54 14.81 1.90 -5.59
C GLU A 54 13.43 2.16 -4.98
N SER A 55 12.51 2.52 -5.86
CA SER A 55 11.09 2.65 -5.54
C SER A 55 10.36 1.34 -5.86
N PRO A 56 9.33 0.98 -5.06
CA PRO A 56 8.53 -0.20 -5.34
C PRO A 56 7.70 0.01 -6.61
N THR A 57 7.44 -1.08 -7.32
CA THR A 57 6.52 -1.15 -8.45
C THR A 57 5.13 -1.61 -7.99
N ILE A 58 4.12 -1.42 -8.83
CA ILE A 58 2.71 -1.76 -8.51
C ILE A 58 2.53 -3.25 -8.21
N ALA A 59 3.42 -4.12 -8.70
CA ALA A 59 3.38 -5.56 -8.49
C ALA A 59 4.06 -6.02 -7.18
N ASP A 60 4.78 -5.13 -6.51
CA ASP A 60 5.57 -5.47 -5.33
C ASP A 60 4.74 -5.51 -4.05
N VAL A 61 5.29 -6.19 -3.05
CA VAL A 61 4.80 -6.21 -1.68
C VAL A 61 5.75 -5.37 -0.84
N VAL A 62 5.22 -4.30 -0.27
CA VAL A 62 5.98 -3.40 0.62
C VAL A 62 5.81 -3.81 2.07
N LEU A 63 6.84 -3.57 2.87
CA LEU A 63 6.81 -3.64 4.31
C LEU A 63 6.87 -2.21 4.84
N ILE A 64 5.81 -1.77 5.54
CA ILE A 64 5.71 -0.38 5.96
C ILE A 64 5.25 -0.23 7.41
N ASN A 65 5.57 0.92 7.99
CA ASN A 65 4.82 1.49 9.12
C ASN A 65 3.89 2.57 8.57
N TYR A 66 2.66 2.64 9.05
CA TYR A 66 1.77 3.73 8.68
C TYR A 66 0.86 4.18 9.81
N LYS A 67 0.43 5.43 9.72
CA LYS A 67 -0.59 6.04 10.57
C LYS A 67 -1.53 6.86 9.70
N GLY A 68 -2.79 6.47 9.67
CA GLY A 68 -3.87 7.17 8.95
C GLY A 68 -4.67 8.07 9.89
N THR A 69 -4.80 9.34 9.52
CA THR A 69 -5.61 10.33 10.23
C THR A 69 -6.64 10.97 9.32
N LEU A 70 -7.80 11.29 9.90
CA LEU A 70 -8.82 12.12 9.28
C LEU A 70 -8.40 13.60 9.32
N PRO A 71 -9.08 14.49 8.56
CA PRO A 71 -8.77 15.93 8.54
C PRO A 71 -8.95 16.64 9.88
N ASP A 72 -9.75 16.06 10.79
CA ASP A 72 -9.95 16.52 12.16
C ASP A 72 -8.81 16.10 13.12
N GLY A 73 -7.81 15.36 12.62
CA GLY A 73 -6.67 14.83 13.38
C GLY A 73 -6.93 13.47 14.03
N ASN A 74 -8.14 12.92 13.95
CA ASN A 74 -8.46 11.63 14.55
C ASN A 74 -7.78 10.48 13.80
N VAL A 75 -7.08 9.61 14.53
CA VAL A 75 -6.47 8.40 13.97
C VAL A 75 -7.57 7.37 13.71
N PHE A 76 -7.74 6.97 12.46
CA PHE A 76 -8.70 5.91 12.10
C PHE A 76 -8.03 4.54 12.01
N ASP A 77 -6.75 4.49 11.63
CA ASP A 77 -5.98 3.25 11.49
C ASP A 77 -4.46 3.50 11.66
N GLN A 78 -3.74 2.52 12.18
CA GLN A 78 -2.28 2.56 12.30
C GLN A 78 -1.72 1.15 12.49
N ALA A 79 -0.60 0.86 11.85
CA ALA A 79 0.09 -0.40 12.03
C ALA A 79 1.59 -0.29 11.76
N GLN A 80 2.35 -1.26 12.25
CA GLN A 80 3.81 -1.31 12.12
C GLN A 80 4.24 -2.65 11.51
N GLN A 81 5.28 -2.61 10.68
CA GLN A 81 5.87 -3.76 9.99
C GLN A 81 4.83 -4.63 9.28
N VAL A 82 3.86 -4.00 8.62
CA VAL A 82 2.79 -4.71 7.92
C VAL A 82 3.18 -4.89 6.46
N PRO A 83 3.17 -6.14 5.94
CA PRO A 83 3.31 -6.39 4.51
C PRO A 83 2.01 -6.01 3.78
N MET A 84 2.11 -5.20 2.75
CA MET A 84 0.97 -4.83 1.90
C MET A 84 1.32 -4.94 0.42
N ALA A 85 0.43 -5.57 -0.35
CA ALA A 85 0.57 -5.63 -1.80
C ALA A 85 0.01 -4.35 -2.43
N LEU A 86 0.79 -3.69 -3.29
CA LEU A 86 0.42 -2.38 -3.86
C LEU A 86 -0.83 -2.41 -4.74
N ASN A 87 -1.22 -3.59 -5.21
CA ASN A 87 -2.40 -3.81 -6.04
C ASN A 87 -3.70 -4.07 -5.25
N GLU A 88 -3.62 -4.22 -3.92
CA GLU A 88 -4.77 -4.52 -3.06
C GLU A 88 -5.14 -3.34 -2.14
N VAL A 89 -4.40 -2.24 -2.23
CA VAL A 89 -4.64 -1.00 -1.47
C VAL A 89 -5.40 0.03 -2.31
N ILE A 90 -5.90 1.09 -1.64
CA ILE A 90 -6.61 2.18 -2.33
C ILE A 90 -5.71 2.85 -3.39
N PRO A 91 -6.27 3.33 -4.52
CA PRO A 91 -5.48 3.85 -5.64
C PRO A 91 -4.52 4.99 -5.27
N GLY A 92 -4.94 5.86 -4.33
CA GLY A 92 -4.10 6.94 -3.86
C GLY A 92 -2.85 6.46 -3.12
N PHE A 93 -2.96 5.35 -2.38
CA PHE A 93 -1.87 4.77 -1.63
C PHE A 93 -0.83 4.14 -2.58
N THR A 94 -1.29 3.40 -3.60
CA THR A 94 -0.43 2.88 -4.67
C THR A 94 0.32 4.02 -5.37
N LYS A 95 -0.38 5.10 -5.74
CA LYS A 95 0.23 6.28 -6.40
C LYS A 95 1.26 7.00 -5.52
N ALA A 96 1.09 6.96 -4.20
CA ALA A 96 2.03 7.54 -3.26
C ALA A 96 3.28 6.67 -3.14
N LEU A 97 3.11 5.37 -2.88
CA LEU A 97 4.20 4.42 -2.60
C LEU A 97 5.18 4.27 -3.77
N VAL A 98 4.71 4.28 -5.02
CA VAL A 98 5.60 4.22 -6.20
C VAL A 98 6.51 5.44 -6.35
N LYS A 99 6.24 6.53 -5.62
CA LYS A 99 7.10 7.73 -5.55
C LYS A 99 8.04 7.73 -4.35
N MET A 100 7.88 6.77 -3.44
CA MET A 100 8.69 6.66 -2.22
C MET A 100 9.94 5.82 -2.47
N GLN A 101 10.95 6.05 -1.63
CA GLN A 101 12.19 5.29 -1.65
C GLN A 101 12.32 4.46 -0.39
N ARG A 102 13.00 3.32 -0.52
CA ARG A 102 13.27 2.41 0.61
C ARG A 102 13.94 3.14 1.78
N GLY A 103 13.50 2.86 2.99
CA GLY A 103 13.95 3.52 4.23
C GLY A 103 13.45 4.96 4.41
N GLY A 104 12.60 5.47 3.52
CA GLY A 104 12.10 6.84 3.58
C GLY A 104 10.82 6.98 4.38
N LYS A 105 10.57 8.20 4.88
CA LYS A 105 9.37 8.59 5.61
C LYS A 105 8.67 9.76 4.93
N TYR A 106 7.37 9.64 4.75
CA TYR A 106 6.57 10.55 3.94
C TYR A 106 5.23 10.85 4.59
N GLU A 107 4.74 12.06 4.37
CA GLU A 107 3.39 12.50 4.67
C GLU A 107 2.61 12.53 3.35
N VAL A 108 1.46 11.87 3.30
CA VAL A 108 0.67 11.67 2.08
C VAL A 108 -0.74 12.13 2.33
N GLU A 109 -1.22 13.03 1.47
CA GLU A 109 -2.61 13.46 1.43
C GLU A 109 -3.30 12.84 0.22
N ILE A 110 -4.33 12.03 0.52
CA ILE A 110 -5.09 11.30 -0.47
C ILE A 110 -6.50 11.89 -0.53
N PRO A 111 -6.89 12.51 -1.66
CA PRO A 111 -8.24 13.01 -1.80
C PRO A 111 -9.25 11.86 -1.81
N ALA A 112 -10.47 12.10 -1.31
CA ALA A 112 -11.51 11.09 -1.14
C ALA A 112 -11.74 10.25 -2.42
N LYS A 113 -11.71 10.89 -3.59
CA LYS A 113 -11.87 10.24 -4.91
C LYS A 113 -10.83 9.16 -5.23
N LEU A 114 -9.65 9.22 -4.61
CA LEU A 114 -8.58 8.23 -4.73
C LEU A 114 -8.48 7.32 -3.49
N ALA A 115 -9.37 7.50 -2.51
CA ALA A 115 -9.54 6.67 -1.33
C ALA A 115 -10.88 5.91 -1.40
N TYR A 116 -11.83 6.24 -0.53
CA TYR A 116 -13.12 5.54 -0.41
C TYR A 116 -14.30 6.25 -1.12
N GLY A 117 -14.06 7.46 -1.67
CA GLY A 117 -15.04 8.23 -2.43
C GLY A 117 -16.31 8.52 -1.62
N ASP A 118 -17.47 8.30 -2.24
CA ASP A 118 -18.78 8.54 -1.63
C ASP A 118 -19.20 7.47 -0.60
N LYS A 119 -18.33 6.52 -0.26
CA LYS A 119 -18.63 5.44 0.68
C LYS A 119 -18.07 5.76 2.07
N ALA A 120 -18.89 5.57 3.09
CA ALA A 120 -18.43 5.52 4.47
C ALA A 120 -17.90 4.12 4.80
N VAL A 121 -16.74 4.05 5.45
CA VAL A 121 -16.07 2.79 5.81
C VAL A 121 -15.58 2.86 7.25
N GLY A 122 -16.19 2.08 8.14
CA GLY A 122 -15.84 2.05 9.56
C GLY A 122 -15.97 3.44 10.20
N LYS A 123 -14.83 4.05 10.56
CA LYS A 123 -14.76 5.40 11.16
C LYS A 123 -14.59 6.52 10.13
N ILE A 124 -14.45 6.18 8.85
CA ILE A 124 -14.18 7.13 7.76
C ILE A 124 -15.52 7.56 7.14
N PRO A 125 -15.89 8.85 7.22
CA PRO A 125 -17.08 9.35 6.56
C PRO A 125 -16.95 9.34 5.03
N ALA A 126 -18.08 9.40 4.33
CA ALA A 126 -18.09 9.59 2.87
C ALA A 126 -17.43 10.92 2.50
N ASN A 127 -16.81 10.98 1.31
CA ASN A 127 -16.17 12.18 0.76
C ASN A 127 -15.10 12.80 1.69
N THR A 128 -14.40 11.96 2.44
CA THR A 128 -13.35 12.41 3.36
C THR A 128 -11.96 12.18 2.77
N ASP A 129 -11.16 13.25 2.76
CA ASP A 129 -9.74 13.18 2.42
C ASP A 129 -8.97 12.52 3.57
N LEU A 130 -7.93 11.77 3.22
CA LEU A 130 -7.16 10.99 4.19
C LEU A 130 -5.71 11.44 4.23
N ASN A 131 -5.20 11.61 5.44
CA ASN A 131 -3.80 11.93 5.67
C ASN A 131 -3.10 10.68 6.19
N PHE A 132 -1.94 10.36 5.64
CA PHE A 132 -1.15 9.21 6.03
C PHE A 132 0.29 9.62 6.28
N GLU A 133 0.82 9.22 7.43
CA GLU A 133 2.25 9.17 7.67
C GLU A 133 2.72 7.75 7.35
N ILE A 134 3.64 7.60 6.40
CA ILE A 134 4.11 6.31 5.90
C ILE A 134 5.63 6.25 5.99
N GLU A 135 6.15 5.17 6.55
CA GLU A 135 7.56 4.82 6.52
C GLU A 135 7.73 3.53 5.74
N LEU A 136 8.44 3.62 4.60
CA LEU A 136 8.72 2.47 3.75
C LEU A 136 9.97 1.77 4.27
N LEU A 137 9.81 0.62 4.93
CA LEU A 137 10.94 -0.11 5.50
C LEU A 137 11.68 -0.91 4.43
N ASP A 138 10.95 -1.75 3.70
CA ASP A 138 11.49 -2.60 2.66
C ASP A 138 10.42 -2.98 1.63
N PHE A 139 10.81 -3.62 0.54
CA PHE A 139 9.86 -4.22 -0.40
C PHE A 139 10.48 -5.39 -1.15
N LYS A 140 9.64 -6.32 -1.57
CA LYS A 140 10.02 -7.49 -2.37
C LYS A 140 9.04 -7.69 -3.50
N SER A 141 9.55 -8.17 -4.63
CA SER A 141 8.70 -8.61 -5.72
C SER A 141 7.98 -9.91 -5.36
N ARG A 142 6.78 -10.11 -5.93
CA ARG A 142 6.03 -11.37 -5.77
C ARG A 142 6.87 -12.59 -6.18
N ALA A 143 7.67 -12.47 -7.24
CA ALA A 143 8.55 -13.54 -7.72
C ALA A 143 9.59 -13.95 -6.67
N GLU A 144 10.23 -12.99 -6.01
CA GLU A 144 11.20 -13.26 -4.93
C GLU A 144 10.53 -13.96 -3.75
N ILE A 145 9.32 -13.52 -3.38
CA ILE A 145 8.54 -14.13 -2.28
C ILE A 145 8.22 -15.59 -2.62
N GLU A 146 7.73 -15.87 -3.83
CA GLU A 146 7.44 -17.23 -4.28
C GLU A 146 8.68 -18.14 -4.33
N GLN A 147 9.80 -17.61 -4.81
CA GLN A 147 11.08 -18.34 -4.82
C GLN A 147 11.54 -18.65 -3.39
N GLN A 148 11.45 -17.69 -2.47
CA GLN A 148 11.80 -17.87 -1.07
C GLN A 148 10.91 -18.92 -0.39
N GLN A 149 9.61 -18.93 -0.68
CA GLN A 149 8.68 -19.93 -0.16
C GLN A 149 8.97 -21.33 -0.71
N ARG A 150 9.28 -21.45 -2.01
CA ARG A 150 9.68 -22.73 -2.63
C ARG A 150 10.97 -23.27 -2.01
N LEU A 151 11.96 -22.40 -1.79
CA LEU A 151 13.21 -22.78 -1.14
C LEU A 151 12.98 -23.29 0.29
N MET A 152 12.11 -22.62 1.07
CA MET A 152 11.78 -23.07 2.42
C MET A 152 11.03 -24.41 2.43
N GLN A 153 10.14 -24.65 1.47
CA GLN A 153 9.46 -25.96 1.33
C GLN A 153 10.45 -27.07 1.04
N GLN A 154 11.45 -26.82 0.19
CA GLN A 154 12.51 -27.79 -0.11
C GLN A 154 13.35 -28.11 1.14
N LEU A 155 13.72 -27.09 1.93
CA LEU A 155 14.45 -27.28 3.19
C LEU A 155 13.65 -28.13 4.20
N GLN A 156 12.34 -27.90 4.33
CA GLN A 156 11.49 -28.73 5.21
C GLN A 156 11.40 -30.18 4.72
N GLN A 157 11.33 -30.41 3.41
CA GLN A 157 11.32 -31.76 2.85
C GLN A 157 12.64 -32.51 3.09
N MET A 158 13.77 -31.81 3.10
CA MET A 158 15.07 -32.42 3.44
C MET A 158 15.25 -32.66 4.94
N GLN A 159 14.65 -31.85 5.81
CA GLN A 159 14.75 -32.01 7.27
C GLN A 159 13.70 -32.98 7.85
N GLY A 160 12.57 -33.18 7.18
CA GLY A 160 11.56 -34.19 7.51
C GLY A 160 11.89 -35.61 7.02
N GLY A 161 13.06 -35.81 6.41
CA GLY A 161 13.47 -37.05 5.76
C GLY A 161 14.47 -37.92 6.54
N ALA A 162 14.73 -37.67 7.82
CA ALA A 162 15.47 -38.62 8.64
C ALA A 162 14.56 -39.82 9.01
N PRO A 163 14.76 -41.03 8.46
CA PRO A 163 14.05 -42.19 8.93
C PRO A 163 14.53 -42.46 10.34
N GLY A 164 13.62 -42.45 11.32
CA GLY A 164 13.87 -43.04 12.61
C GLY A 164 14.47 -44.43 12.39
N GLY A 165 15.71 -44.60 12.86
CA GLY A 165 16.45 -45.85 12.74
C GLY A 165 15.62 -47.01 13.25
N ALA A 166 15.65 -48.10 12.49
CA ALA A 166 15.06 -49.37 12.86
C ALA A 166 15.50 -49.81 14.26
N VAL A 167 14.53 -50.21 15.08
CA VAL A 167 14.73 -51.28 16.06
C VAL A 167 13.92 -52.50 15.58
N PRO A 168 14.58 -53.52 15.02
CA PRO A 168 13.97 -54.82 14.81
C PRO A 168 14.24 -55.69 16.05
N GLY A 169 13.18 -56.25 16.65
CA GLY A 169 13.32 -57.41 17.52
C GLY A 169 12.48 -57.38 18.78
N GLY A 170 11.51 -58.29 18.85
CA GLY A 170 10.87 -58.68 20.11
C GLY A 170 9.37 -58.96 20.00
N ALA A 171 8.99 -59.97 19.23
CA ALA A 171 7.67 -60.57 19.35
C ALA A 171 7.48 -61.12 20.77
N ILE A 172 6.41 -60.72 21.45
CA ILE A 172 5.94 -61.38 22.67
C ILE A 172 4.69 -62.18 22.27
N PRO A 173 4.72 -63.52 22.29
CA PRO A 173 3.52 -64.33 22.20
C PRO A 173 2.98 -64.61 23.61
N GLY A 174 1.65 -64.65 23.70
CA GLY A 174 0.95 -65.58 24.59
C GLY A 174 0.76 -65.13 26.04
N GLY A 175 -0.48 -64.77 26.36
CA GLY A 175 -0.93 -64.66 27.73
C GLY A 175 -0.99 -66.03 28.43
N ALA A 176 -0.71 -66.02 29.72
CA ALA A 176 -1.20 -66.98 30.70
C ALA A 176 -1.12 -66.34 32.11
N ILE A 177 -2.28 -66.11 32.71
CA ILE A 177 -2.52 -65.94 34.16
C ILE A 177 -2.52 -67.37 34.74
N PRO A 178 -1.91 -67.70 35.90
CA PRO A 178 -2.40 -67.35 37.25
C PRO A 178 -1.24 -67.21 38.27
N ASP A 179 -1.38 -67.01 39.58
CA ASP A 179 -2.45 -67.17 40.55
C ASP A 179 -2.09 -66.27 41.74
N GLY A 180 -3.03 -65.45 42.21
CA GLY A 180 -2.85 -64.65 43.41
C GLY A 180 -3.17 -65.48 44.64
N ALA A 181 -2.15 -65.87 45.39
CA ALA A 181 -2.32 -66.46 46.72
C ALA A 181 -1.11 -66.12 47.60
N VAL A 182 -1.27 -65.20 48.55
CA VAL A 182 -1.26 -65.59 49.97
C VAL A 182 -1.92 -64.53 50.88
N PRO A 183 -2.57 -64.97 51.96
CA PRO A 183 -3.42 -64.18 52.84
C PRO A 183 -2.66 -63.68 54.09
N GLY A 184 -3.24 -62.75 54.84
CA GLY A 184 -2.73 -62.42 56.16
C GLY A 184 -3.36 -61.17 56.77
N ALA A 185 -4.65 -61.22 57.09
CA ALA A 185 -5.31 -60.27 57.97
C ALA A 185 -5.79 -61.00 59.23
N GLU A 186 -5.01 -60.91 60.29
CA GLU A 186 -5.39 -61.08 61.69
C GLU A 186 -5.05 -59.72 62.33
N GLY A 187 -5.99 -58.93 62.82
CA GLY A 187 -6.74 -59.13 64.06
C GLY A 187 -6.80 -57.80 64.84
N PRO A 188 -7.55 -57.70 65.95
CA PRO A 188 -8.77 -56.86 65.97
C PRO A 188 -8.83 -55.83 67.12
N ALA A 189 -9.97 -55.12 67.16
CA ALA A 189 -10.59 -54.44 68.31
C ALA A 189 -9.86 -53.15 68.78
N HIS A 190 -10.52 -52.00 68.93
CA HIS A 190 -11.74 -51.69 69.66
C HIS A 190 -12.34 -50.37 69.18
#